data_AF-A0A7G8INA0-F1
#
_entry.id   AF-A0A7G8INA0-F1
#
_cell.length_a   1.000
_cell.length_b   1.000
_cell.length_c   1.000
_cell.angle_alpha   90.00
_cell.angle_beta   90.00
_cell.angle_gamma   90.00
#
_symmetry.space_group_name_H-M   'P 1'
#
loop_
_entity.id
_entity.type
_entity.pdbx_description
1 polymer ?
#
loop_
_entity_poly.entity_id
_entity_poly.type
_entity_poly.pdbx_seq_one_letter_code
_entity_poly.pdbx_strand_id
1 'polypeptide(L)' 'MSYEPGSLECRLLIDAKQYVEMALGSLNTLPQSDHIQRQLKSVHQQLEGMHDLKRTMPITTP' A
#
# COMPACT_ATOMS: atom_id res chain seq x y z
N MET A 1 8.31 16.49 -16.98
CA MET A 1 8.10 15.38 -16.02
C MET A 1 6.84 15.70 -15.25
N SER A 2 5.69 15.29 -15.76
CA SER A 2 4.39 15.66 -15.22
C SER A 2 3.93 14.56 -14.27
N TYR A 3 4.38 14.63 -13.01
CA TYR A 3 3.80 13.87 -11.92
C TYR A 3 2.45 14.52 -11.61
N GLU A 4 1.34 13.85 -11.92
CA GLU A 4 0.03 14.20 -11.34
C GLU A 4 -0.19 13.32 -10.10
N PRO A 5 0.15 13.79 -8.88
CA PRO A 5 -0.37 13.20 -7.67
C PRO A 5 -1.86 13.56 -7.63
N GLY A 6 -2.77 12.63 -7.98
CA GLY A 6 -4.14 13.10 -8.24
C GLY A 6 -5.30 12.14 -8.08
N SER A 7 -5.21 10.85 -8.44
CA SER A 7 -6.39 10.00 -8.35
C SER A 7 -6.73 9.70 -6.88
N LEU A 8 -8.03 9.76 -6.55
CA LEU A 8 -8.53 9.34 -5.23
C LEU A 8 -8.02 7.93 -4.89
N GLU A 9 -7.96 7.04 -5.87
CA GLU A 9 -7.46 5.67 -5.74
C GLU A 9 -5.99 5.63 -5.29
N CYS A 10 -5.09 6.44 -5.86
CA CYS A 10 -3.69 6.48 -5.42
C CYS A 10 -3.56 6.97 -3.97
N ARG A 11 -4.37 7.96 -3.56
CA ARG A 11 -4.40 8.42 -2.16
C ARG A 11 -4.87 7.32 -1.22
N LEU A 12 -5.95 6.62 -1.57
CA LEU A 12 -6.44 5.48 -0.79
C LEU A 12 -5.41 4.35 -0.67
N LEU A 13 -4.64 4.08 -1.73
CA LEU A 13 -3.56 3.08 -1.70
C LEU A 13 -2.39 3.52 -0.81
N ILE A 14 -2.03 4.81 -0.82
CA ILE A 14 -1.00 5.36 0.08
C ILE A 14 -1.46 5.22 1.54
N ASP A 15 -2.69 5.64 1.85
CA ASP A 15 -3.25 5.55 3.21
C ASP A 15 -3.32 4.09 3.68
N ALA A 16 -3.80 3.18 2.83
CA ALA A 16 -3.88 1.76 3.15
C ALA A 16 -2.50 1.15 3.47
N LYS A 17 -1.46 1.47 2.69
CA LYS A 17 -0.09 1.01 2.98
C LYS A 17 0.41 1.54 4.33
N GLN A 18 0.17 2.81 4.61
CA GLN A 18 0.56 3.44 5.88
C GLN A 18 -0.15 2.77 7.08
N TYR A 19 -1.42 2.43 6.97
CA TYR A 19 -2.14 1.71 8.03
C TYR A 19 -1.58 0.30 8.25
N VAL A 20 -1.19 -0.40 7.19
CA VAL A 20 -0.55 -1.72 7.31
C VAL A 20 0.80 -1.61 8.02
N GLU A 21 1.60 -0.58 7.71
CA GLU A 21 2.87 -0.31 8.39
C GLU A 21 2.69 -0.01 9.88
N MET A 22 1.69 0.79 10.23
CA MET A 22 1.33 1.07 11.63
C MET A 22 0.89 -0.19 12.38
N ALA A 23 0.09 -1.04 11.74
CA ALA A 23 -0.34 -2.31 12.31
C ALA A 23 0.85 -3.25 12.53
N LEU A 24 1.77 -3.35 11.56
CA LEU A 24 3.01 -4.11 11.69
C LEU A 24 3.89 -3.60 12.85
N GLY A 25 4.02 -2.29 13.01
CA GLY A 25 4.73 -1.69 14.14
C GLY A 25 4.12 -2.08 15.50
N SER A 26 2.79 -2.13 15.57
CA SER A 26 2.06 -2.54 16.78
C SER A 26 2.20 -4.04 17.06
N LEU A 27 2.23 -4.88 16.02
CA LEU A 27 2.41 -6.33 16.16
C LEU A 27 3.84 -6.74 16.50
N ASN A 28 4.84 -5.95 16.11
CA ASN A 28 6.24 -6.26 16.37
C ASN A 28 6.59 -6.39 17.86
N THR A 29 5.79 -5.79 18.75
CA THR A 29 5.95 -5.91 20.21
C THR A 29 5.13 -7.05 20.82
N LEU A 30 4.27 -7.71 20.04
CA LEU A 30 3.40 -8.80 20.51
C LEU A 30 4.02 -10.16 20.21
N PRO A 31 4.29 -11.00 21.24
CA PRO A 31 4.77 -12.35 21.04
C PRO A 31 3.74 -13.19 20.27
N GLN A 32 4.24 -14.19 19.51
CA GLN A 32 3.43 -15.12 18.72
C GLN A 32 2.61 -14.49 17.58
N SER A 33 2.90 -13.24 17.19
CA SER A 33 2.22 -12.54 16.09
C SER A 33 2.87 -12.73 14.71
N ASP A 34 3.95 -13.53 14.59
CA ASP A 34 4.75 -13.67 13.37
C ASP A 34 3.93 -14.07 12.13
N HIS A 35 2.93 -14.93 12.32
CA HIS A 35 2.04 -15.35 11.24
C HIS A 35 1.19 -14.19 10.71
N ILE A 36 0.66 -13.34 11.60
CA ILE A 36 -0.11 -12.14 11.25
C ILE A 36 0.80 -11.12 10.56
N GLN A 37 2.01 -10.91 11.08
CA GLN A 37 2.98 -10.01 10.46
C GLN A 37 3.33 -10.44 9.02
N ARG A 38 3.51 -11.74 8.77
CA ARG A 38 3.73 -12.27 7.41
C ARG A 38 2.55 -12.01 6.48
N GLN A 39 1.33 -12.20 6.97
CA GLN A 39 0.12 -11.91 6.19
C GLN A 39 0.01 -10.42 5.85
N LEU A 40 0.23 -9.53 6.82
CA LEU A 40 0.21 -8.08 6.59
C LEU A 40 1.31 -7.61 5.63
N LYS A 41 2.51 -8.18 5.70
CA LYS A 41 3.57 -7.92 4.70
C LYS A 41 3.14 -8.31 3.29
N SER A 42 2.45 -9.44 3.14
CA SER A 42 1.89 -9.85 1.85
C SER A 42 0.82 -8.88 1.35
N VAL A 43 -0.07 -8.41 2.23
CA VAL A 43 -1.07 -7.38 1.88
C VAL A 43 -0.40 -6.08 1.44
N HIS A 44 0.62 -5.62 2.17
CA HIS A 44 1.39 -4.42 1.80
C HIS A 44 1.99 -4.54 0.39
N GLN A 45 2.63 -5.67 0.08
CA GLN A 45 3.20 -5.92 -1.25
C GLN A 45 2.13 -5.92 -2.36
N GLN A 46 0.94 -6.46 -2.09
CA GLN A 46 -0.18 -6.42 -3.04
C GLN A 46 -0.66 -4.99 -3.28
N LEU A 47 -0.77 -4.17 -2.23
CA LEU A 47 -1.13 -2.76 -2.33
C LEU A 47 -0.08 -1.95 -3.09
N GLU A 48 1.21 -2.23 -2.89
CA GLU A 48 2.29 -1.60 -3.67
C GLU A 48 2.17 -1.97 -5.14
N GLY A 49 1.94 -3.24 -5.46
CA GLY A 49 1.70 -3.69 -6.84
C GLY A 49 0.50 -2.97 -7.49
N MET A 50 -0.60 -2.80 -6.77
CA MET A 50 -1.76 -2.03 -7.24
C MET A 50 -1.41 -0.55 -7.48
N HIS A 51 -0.62 0.05 -6.60
CA HIS A 51 -0.19 1.44 -6.71
C HIS A 51 0.76 1.67 -7.88
N ASP A 52 1.69 0.75 -8.11
CA ASP A 52 2.62 0.80 -9.25
C ASP A 52 1.91 0.64 -10.60
N LEU A 53 0.89 -0.21 -10.67
CA LEU A 53 0.03 -0.30 -11.86
C LEU A 53 -0.67 1.04 -12.15
N LYS A 54 -1.16 1.73 -11.12
CA LYS A 54 -1.81 3.05 -11.30
C LYS A 54 -0.82 4.15 -11.66
N ARG A 55 0.44 4.08 -11.19
CA ARG A 55 1.52 5.00 -11.58
C ARG A 55 1.99 4.81 -13.02
N THR A 56 1.86 3.60 -13.56
CA THR A 56 2.34 3.24 -14.91
C THR A 56 1.26 3.34 -15.99
N MET A 57 -0.02 3.44 -15.61
CA MET A 57 -1.09 3.69 -16.58
C MET A 57 -0.98 5.11 -17.16
N PRO A 58 -0.80 5.27 -18.49
CA PRO A 58 -0.86 6.58 -19.12
C PRO A 58 -2.27 7.14 -18.99
N ILE A 59 -2.38 8.42 -18.63
CA ILE A 59 -3.63 9.17 -18.60
C ILE A 59 -4.26 9.07 -20.00
N THR A 60 -5.20 8.15 -20.17
CA THR A 60 -5.92 7.98 -21.43
C THR A 60 -7.21 8.77 -21.28
N THR A 61 -7.17 10.06 -21.63
CA THR A 61 -8.37 10.89 -21.78
C THR A 61 -9.15 10.44 -23.02
N PRO A 62 -10.47 10.20 -22.93
CA PRO A 62 -11.33 10.10 -24.11
C PRO A 62 -11.45 11.44 -24.85
#